data_AF-A0A1H8QV96-F1
#
_entry.id   AF-A0A1H8QV96-F1
#
_cell.length_a   1.000
_cell.length_b   1.000
_cell.length_c   1.000
_cell.angle_alpha   90.00
_cell.angle_beta   90.00
_cell.angle_gamma   90.00
#
_symmetry.space_group_name_H-M   'P 1'
#
loop_
_entity.id
_entity.type
_entity.pdbx_description
1 polymer ?
#
loop_
_entity_poly.entity_id
_entity_poly.type
_entity_poly.pdbx_seq_one_letter_code
_entity_poly.pdbx_strand_id
1 'polypeptide(L)'
;MAGMRIVVCLPGDARGRLDEAIDRAMAPFMLDFTRGEELDIWDAWTIKDEGAFVPLPGWEGDRRLIRGGSDRGEALECAGGPRGLLDLSANEVQAADLAGQAWDLWADLELALPPAEPYSTFYARVNGRTYSSDQASEEYRAQPLVRAFDTALRELRVPGYDSWFLGFIDPVLEVGAHRRECFVRRQVGRALPRRNVLTLGGWWCEDGGRGIHGACHSPKECPHEPEIPTGQSFVDAYLRDVPEDVLLVNLRCHV
;
A
#
# COMPACT_ATOMS: atom_id res chain seq x y z
N MET A 1 -2.06 16.97 -7.00
CA MET A 1 -3.04 15.90 -7.26
C MET A 1 -2.40 14.59 -6.85
N ALA A 2 -3.12 13.77 -6.07
CA ALA A 2 -2.65 12.46 -5.68
C ALA A 2 -2.73 11.55 -6.92
N GLY A 3 -1.59 11.04 -7.40
CA GLY A 3 -1.58 10.07 -8.50
C GLY A 3 -1.86 8.68 -7.96
N MET A 4 -2.53 7.84 -8.74
CA MET A 4 -2.76 6.44 -8.41
C MET A 4 -1.48 5.63 -8.62
N ARG A 5 -1.25 4.60 -7.80
CA ARG A 5 -0.10 3.70 -7.94
C ARG A 5 -0.55 2.31 -8.35
N ILE A 6 0.13 1.74 -9.34
CA ILE A 6 -0.16 0.41 -9.85
C ILE A 6 1.13 -0.36 -10.15
N VAL A 7 1.14 -1.66 -9.86
CA VAL A 7 2.15 -2.59 -10.36
C VAL A 7 1.61 -3.28 -11.60
N VAL A 8 2.28 -3.09 -12.73
CA VAL A 8 1.97 -3.78 -13.98
C VAL A 8 2.82 -5.04 -14.08
N CYS A 9 2.15 -6.19 -14.28
CA CYS A 9 2.79 -7.47 -14.52
C CYS A 9 2.94 -7.68 -16.03
N LEU A 10 4.17 -7.89 -16.49
CA LEU A 10 4.50 -8.11 -17.90
C LEU A 10 5.27 -9.41 -18.08
N PRO A 11 5.14 -10.08 -19.25
CA PRO A 11 6.01 -11.20 -19.60
C PRO A 11 7.50 -10.82 -19.54
N GLY A 12 8.37 -11.77 -19.19
CA GLY A 12 9.81 -11.52 -19.01
C GLY A 12 10.53 -10.95 -20.24
N ASP A 13 10.06 -11.32 -21.43
CA ASP A 13 10.61 -10.85 -22.71
C ASP A 13 10.25 -9.39 -23.04
N ALA A 14 9.28 -8.80 -22.33
CA ALA A 14 8.90 -7.39 -22.47
C ALA A 14 10.03 -6.42 -22.08
N ARG A 15 11.07 -6.89 -21.38
CA ARG A 15 12.18 -6.04 -20.92
C ARG A 15 12.83 -5.24 -22.04
N GLY A 16 12.95 -5.83 -23.23
CA GLY A 16 13.59 -5.18 -24.38
C GLY A 16 12.78 -4.02 -24.98
N ARG A 17 11.47 -3.97 -24.69
CA ARG A 17 10.52 -2.96 -25.20
C ARG A 17 9.53 -2.58 -24.11
N LEU A 18 10.08 -2.18 -22.96
CA LEU A 18 9.33 -1.99 -21.72
C LEU A 18 8.19 -0.99 -21.88
N ASP A 19 8.47 0.20 -22.42
CA ASP A 19 7.47 1.25 -22.57
C ASP A 19 6.33 0.82 -23.52
N GLU A 20 6.65 0.20 -24.66
CA GLU A 20 5.64 -0.34 -25.58
C GLU A 20 4.77 -1.43 -24.93
N ALA A 21 5.36 -2.26 -24.06
CA ALA A 21 4.64 -3.31 -23.36
C ALA A 21 3.73 -2.74 -22.26
N ILE A 22 4.18 -1.72 -21.54
CA ILE A 22 3.37 -0.97 -20.58
C ILE A 22 2.20 -0.31 -21.31
N ASP A 23 2.47 0.44 -22.38
CA ASP A 23 1.43 1.12 -23.16
C ASP A 23 0.37 0.13 -23.64
N ARG A 24 0.78 -1.03 -24.15
CA ARG A 24 -0.16 -2.05 -24.61
C ARG A 24 -1.00 -2.63 -23.47
N ALA A 25 -0.37 -2.93 -22.32
CA ALA A 25 -1.07 -3.48 -21.17
C ALA A 25 -2.08 -2.47 -20.60
N MET A 26 -1.69 -1.20 -20.52
CA MET A 26 -2.46 -0.11 -19.92
C MET A 26 -3.53 0.45 -20.86
N ALA A 27 -3.34 0.37 -22.19
CA ALA A 27 -4.22 0.95 -23.21
C ALA A 27 -5.73 0.66 -23.02
N PRO A 28 -6.17 -0.53 -22.58
CA PRO A 28 -7.58 -0.77 -22.34
C PRO A 28 -8.24 0.13 -21.28
N PHE A 29 -7.42 0.73 -20.41
CA PHE A 29 -7.85 1.53 -19.26
C PHE A 29 -7.60 3.04 -19.43
N MET A 30 -7.19 3.46 -20.64
CA MET A 30 -6.91 4.85 -20.96
C MET A 30 -8.21 5.66 -20.91
N LEU A 31 -8.15 6.82 -20.28
CA LEU A 31 -9.19 7.83 -20.22
C LEU A 31 -9.35 8.47 -21.60
N ASP A 32 -10.15 7.83 -22.45
CA ASP A 32 -10.47 8.30 -23.81
C ASP A 32 -11.97 8.50 -24.04
N PHE A 33 -12.81 8.16 -23.04
CA PHE A 33 -14.27 8.28 -23.05
C PHE A 33 -14.96 7.42 -24.12
N THR A 34 -14.30 6.37 -24.64
CA THR A 34 -14.84 5.52 -25.70
C THR A 34 -15.43 4.20 -25.20
N ARG A 35 -15.00 3.71 -24.02
CA ARG A 35 -15.36 2.37 -23.51
C ARG A 35 -16.19 2.38 -22.23
N GLY A 36 -16.41 3.55 -21.64
CA GLY A 36 -17.25 3.78 -20.47
C GLY A 36 -16.44 4.04 -19.20
N GLU A 37 -17.09 4.71 -18.23
CA GLU A 37 -16.45 5.27 -17.02
C GLU A 37 -15.67 4.24 -16.18
N GLU A 38 -16.04 2.96 -16.23
CA GLU A 38 -15.34 1.89 -15.48
C GLU A 38 -13.98 1.51 -16.09
N LEU A 39 -13.73 1.80 -17.37
CA LEU A 39 -12.46 1.57 -18.06
C LEU A 39 -11.65 2.87 -18.25
N ASP A 40 -12.26 4.02 -18.02
CA ASP A 40 -11.65 5.34 -18.17
C ASP A 40 -10.86 5.72 -16.90
N ILE A 41 -9.66 5.15 -16.69
CA ILE A 41 -8.96 5.22 -15.40
C ILE A 41 -7.79 6.23 -15.40
N TRP A 42 -7.02 6.35 -16.48
CA TRP A 42 -5.77 7.13 -16.50
C TRP A 42 -5.56 7.89 -17.81
N ASP A 43 -4.92 9.07 -17.79
CA ASP A 43 -4.57 9.84 -19.01
C ASP A 43 -3.05 9.97 -19.25
N ALA A 44 -2.23 9.73 -18.22
CA ALA A 44 -0.78 9.62 -18.33
C ALA A 44 -0.20 8.68 -17.25
N TRP A 45 0.95 8.07 -17.52
CA TRP A 45 1.68 7.24 -16.56
C TRP A 45 3.18 7.54 -16.57
N THR A 46 3.86 7.27 -15.46
CA THR A 46 5.33 7.34 -15.35
C THR A 46 5.87 6.20 -14.49
N ILE A 47 7.04 5.66 -14.83
CA ILE A 47 7.76 4.71 -13.98
C ILE A 47 8.34 5.49 -12.79
N LYS A 48 8.02 5.06 -11.57
CA LYS A 48 8.48 5.71 -10.33
C LYS A 48 9.07 4.70 -9.36
N ASP A 49 10.14 5.12 -8.72
CA ASP A 49 10.79 4.50 -7.58
C ASP A 49 10.11 4.87 -6.25
N GLU A 50 9.19 5.83 -6.22
CA GLU A 50 8.35 6.09 -5.03
C GLU A 50 7.45 4.89 -4.71
N GLY A 51 7.69 4.22 -3.59
CA GLY A 51 7.04 2.95 -3.25
C GLY A 51 7.65 1.76 -4.02
N ALA A 52 8.96 1.82 -4.27
CA ALA A 52 9.73 0.85 -5.02
C ALA A 52 9.72 -0.57 -4.43
N PHE A 53 10.26 -1.48 -5.22
CA PHE A 53 10.66 -2.81 -4.79
C PHE A 53 12.09 -2.78 -4.24
N VAL A 54 12.36 -3.64 -3.27
CA VAL A 54 13.71 -3.91 -2.78
C VAL A 54 14.27 -5.12 -3.54
N PRO A 55 15.46 -5.05 -4.15
CA PRO A 55 16.10 -6.22 -4.72
C PRO A 55 16.50 -7.23 -3.65
N LEU A 56 16.52 -8.52 -3.99
CA LEU A 56 17.10 -9.54 -3.12
C LEU A 56 18.59 -9.25 -2.85
N PRO A 57 19.12 -9.61 -1.66
CA PRO A 57 20.53 -9.42 -1.34
C PRO A 57 21.46 -10.02 -2.41
N GLY A 58 22.43 -9.23 -2.87
CA GLY A 58 23.38 -9.60 -3.93
C GLY A 58 22.91 -9.30 -5.35
N TRP A 59 21.67 -8.84 -5.54
CA TRP A 59 21.10 -8.46 -6.84
C TRP A 59 20.95 -6.95 -7.02
N GLU A 60 21.41 -6.14 -6.07
CA GLU A 60 21.23 -4.68 -6.05
C GLU A 60 21.84 -4.00 -7.28
N GLY A 61 22.79 -4.62 -7.96
CA GLY A 61 23.42 -4.10 -9.19
C GLY A 61 22.91 -4.75 -10.50
N ASP A 62 21.92 -5.64 -10.45
CA ASP A 62 21.49 -6.39 -11.63
C ASP A 62 20.84 -5.45 -12.67
N ARG A 63 21.31 -5.53 -13.93
CA ARG A 63 20.84 -4.71 -15.05
C ARG A 63 19.38 -4.99 -15.44
N ARG A 64 18.84 -6.13 -15.02
CA ARG A 64 17.43 -6.50 -15.23
C ARG A 64 16.49 -5.68 -14.35
N LEU A 65 16.97 -5.12 -13.24
CA LEU A 65 16.20 -4.19 -12.42
C LEU A 65 15.86 -2.91 -13.20
N ILE A 66 14.67 -2.39 -12.96
CA ILE A 66 14.12 -1.18 -13.56
C ILE A 66 14.31 -0.05 -12.54
N ARG A 67 15.01 1.01 -12.91
CA ARG A 67 15.20 2.18 -12.04
C ARG A 67 14.18 3.25 -12.40
N GLY A 68 13.62 3.90 -11.37
CA GLY A 68 12.83 5.11 -11.57
C GLY A 68 13.75 6.23 -12.06
N GLY A 69 13.21 7.17 -12.83
CA GLY A 69 13.98 8.31 -13.36
C GLY A 69 14.34 9.36 -12.32
N SER A 70 14.39 9.03 -11.02
CA SER A 70 14.79 9.98 -9.99
C SER A 70 16.30 9.86 -9.75
N ASP A 71 17.01 10.98 -9.91
CA ASP A 71 18.46 11.09 -9.60
C ASP A 71 18.75 10.99 -8.09
N ARG A 72 17.72 10.80 -7.25
CA ARG A 72 17.85 10.57 -5.81
C ARG A 72 18.01 9.08 -5.56
N GLY A 73 19.12 8.54 -6.04
CA GLY A 73 19.54 7.17 -5.80
C GLY A 73 19.78 6.91 -4.31
N GLU A 74 18.75 6.53 -3.57
CA GLU A 74 18.95 5.59 -2.49
C GLU A 74 19.14 4.22 -3.15
N ALA A 75 20.38 3.74 -3.15
CA ALA A 75 20.87 2.63 -3.98
C ALA A 75 20.17 1.27 -3.75
N LEU A 76 19.19 1.22 -2.86
CA LEU A 76 18.54 0.01 -2.37
C LEU A 76 17.16 -0.23 -3.01
N GLU A 77 16.62 0.74 -3.74
CA GLU A 77 15.25 0.68 -4.27
C GLU A 77 15.21 0.66 -5.81
N CYS A 78 14.26 -0.07 -6.38
CA CYS A 78 14.03 -0.11 -7.83
C CYS A 78 12.53 0.00 -8.17
N ALA A 79 12.22 0.63 -9.30
CA ALA A 79 10.86 0.73 -9.80
C ALA A 79 10.29 -0.62 -10.29
N GLY A 80 11.11 -1.65 -10.41
CA GLY A 80 10.66 -2.95 -10.87
C GLY A 80 11.77 -3.91 -11.25
N GLY A 81 11.39 -5.06 -11.78
CA GLY A 81 12.31 -6.10 -12.23
C GLY A 81 11.60 -7.45 -12.31
N PRO A 82 12.33 -8.50 -12.73
CA PRO A 82 11.81 -9.87 -12.65
C PRO A 82 11.47 -10.20 -11.19
N ARG A 83 10.30 -10.78 -10.94
CA ARG A 83 9.83 -11.15 -9.60
C ARG A 83 10.90 -11.92 -8.81
N GLY A 84 11.61 -12.82 -9.48
CA GLY A 84 12.73 -13.61 -8.96
C GLY A 84 13.88 -12.82 -8.32
N LEU A 85 14.00 -11.53 -8.63
CA LEU A 85 15.06 -10.65 -8.12
C LEU A 85 14.58 -9.69 -7.04
N LEU A 86 13.28 -9.68 -6.74
CA LEU A 86 12.66 -8.72 -5.83
C LEU A 86 12.35 -9.41 -4.51
N ASP A 87 12.75 -8.76 -3.41
CA ASP A 87 12.39 -9.17 -2.08
C ASP A 87 11.01 -8.62 -1.71
N LEU A 88 9.98 -9.39 -2.04
CA LEU A 88 8.60 -9.09 -1.66
C LEU A 88 8.34 -9.36 -0.17
N SER A 89 9.30 -9.98 0.55
CA SER A 89 9.21 -10.32 1.98
C SER A 89 9.94 -9.34 2.90
N ALA A 90 10.92 -8.58 2.38
CA ALA A 90 11.67 -7.58 3.13
C ALA A 90 10.74 -6.58 3.83
N ASN A 91 9.70 -6.13 3.11
CA ASN A 91 8.70 -5.23 3.65
C ASN A 91 7.88 -5.85 4.78
N GLU A 92 7.65 -7.17 4.77
CA GLU A 92 6.91 -7.87 5.83
C GLU A 92 7.75 -8.02 7.10
N VAL A 93 9.04 -8.35 6.96
CA VAL A 93 9.95 -8.48 8.11
C VAL A 93 10.16 -7.13 8.78
N GLN A 94 10.46 -6.09 8.00
CA GLN A 94 10.62 -4.73 8.52
C GLN A 94 9.30 -4.21 9.10
N ALA A 95 8.16 -4.48 8.46
CA ALA A 95 6.86 -4.10 9.01
C ALA A 95 6.55 -4.83 10.31
N ALA A 96 6.88 -6.11 10.41
CA ALA A 96 6.67 -6.88 11.62
C ALA A 96 7.52 -6.33 12.77
N ASP A 97 8.76 -5.95 12.49
CA ASP A 97 9.67 -5.34 13.45
C ASP A 97 9.16 -3.97 13.91
N LEU A 98 8.82 -3.07 12.98
CA LEU A 98 8.25 -1.75 13.30
C LEU A 98 6.94 -1.84 14.07
N ALA A 99 6.04 -2.74 13.66
CA ALA A 99 4.80 -2.98 14.40
C ALA A 99 5.07 -3.57 15.79
N GLY A 100 6.07 -4.45 15.91
CA GLY A 100 6.52 -4.98 17.20
C GLY A 100 6.97 -3.86 18.13
N GLN A 101 7.87 -2.99 17.65
CA GLN A 101 8.37 -1.83 18.38
C GLN A 101 7.24 -0.87 18.77
N ALA A 102 6.29 -0.60 17.87
CA ALA A 102 5.13 0.24 18.17
C ALA A 102 4.25 -0.36 19.29
N TRP A 103 4.04 -1.67 19.30
CA TRP A 103 3.29 -2.32 20.37
C TRP A 103 4.05 -2.30 21.70
N ASP A 104 5.36 -2.58 21.66
CA ASP A 104 6.22 -2.58 22.85
C ASP A 104 6.25 -1.17 23.48
N LEU A 105 6.34 -0.12 22.66
CA LEU A 105 6.22 1.28 23.10
C LEU A 105 4.88 1.57 23.79
N TRP A 106 3.77 1.08 23.25
CA TRP A 106 2.46 1.24 23.89
C TRP A 106 2.44 0.57 25.26
N ALA A 107 2.89 -0.69 25.33
CA ALA A 107 2.88 -1.48 26.55
C ALA A 107 3.73 -0.84 27.66
N ASP A 108 4.92 -0.33 27.33
CA ASP A 108 5.80 0.36 28.28
C ASP A 108 5.17 1.66 28.81
N LEU A 109 4.53 2.44 27.92
CA LEU A 109 3.86 3.68 28.31
C LEU A 109 2.61 3.43 29.15
N GLU A 110 1.84 2.39 28.83
CA GLU A 110 0.64 2.00 29.58
C GLU A 110 0.98 1.60 31.03
N LEU A 111 2.15 1.01 31.27
CA LEU A 111 2.65 0.71 32.62
C LEU A 111 3.07 1.97 33.40
N ALA A 112 3.53 3.02 32.70
CA ALA A 112 4.12 4.21 33.31
C ALA A 112 3.14 5.38 33.48
N LEU A 113 2.04 5.42 32.73
CA LEU A 113 1.13 6.55 32.64
C LEU A 113 -0.30 6.16 33.05
N PRO A 114 -1.15 7.15 33.43
CA PRO A 114 -2.56 6.88 33.68
C PRO A 114 -3.25 6.25 32.46
N PRO A 115 -4.19 5.31 32.66
CA PRO A 115 -4.90 4.66 31.55
C PRO A 115 -5.69 5.71 30.74
N ALA A 116 -5.72 5.52 29.43
CA ALA A 116 -6.49 6.37 28.52
C ALA A 116 -7.85 5.75 28.18
N GLU A 117 -8.84 6.62 28.03
CA GLU A 117 -10.16 6.28 27.52
C GLU A 117 -10.16 6.29 25.98
N PRO A 118 -10.92 5.38 25.32
CA PRO A 118 -11.07 5.36 23.86
C PRO A 118 -11.63 6.67 23.28
N TYR A 119 -11.33 6.94 22.01
CA TYR A 119 -11.80 8.15 21.31
C TYR A 119 -13.33 8.25 21.27
N SER A 120 -14.02 7.11 21.18
CA SER A 120 -15.48 7.03 21.18
C SER A 120 -16.11 7.62 22.45
N THR A 121 -15.43 7.57 23.60
CA THR A 121 -15.89 8.18 24.86
C THR A 121 -15.98 9.71 24.76
N PHE A 122 -15.04 10.33 24.05
CA PHE A 122 -15.03 11.77 23.81
C PHE A 122 -16.00 12.15 22.70
N TYR A 123 -15.99 11.38 21.60
CA TYR A 123 -16.87 11.61 20.45
C TYR A 123 -18.36 11.50 20.80
N ALA A 124 -18.73 10.63 21.75
CA ALA A 124 -20.11 10.51 22.24
C ALA A 124 -20.68 11.80 22.85
N ARG A 125 -19.82 12.76 23.23
CA ARG A 125 -20.24 14.06 23.79
C ARG A 125 -20.54 15.11 22.70
N VAL A 126 -20.16 14.84 21.44
CA VAL A 126 -20.34 15.77 20.31
C VAL A 126 -21.82 15.98 20.05
N ASN A 127 -22.25 17.24 20.10
CA ASN A 127 -23.66 17.62 19.96
C ASN A 127 -23.89 18.78 18.98
N GLY A 128 -22.84 19.22 18.28
CA GLY A 128 -22.90 20.22 17.22
C GLY A 128 -23.27 21.65 17.64
N ARG A 129 -23.58 21.88 18.93
CA ARG A 129 -23.99 23.20 19.46
C ARG A 129 -23.01 23.77 20.48
N THR A 130 -22.44 22.91 21.31
CA THR A 130 -21.61 23.31 22.47
C THR A 130 -20.31 22.53 22.57
N TYR A 131 -20.24 21.37 21.92
CA TYR A 131 -19.07 20.51 21.89
C TYR A 131 -18.89 19.94 20.48
N SER A 132 -17.79 20.30 19.83
CA SER A 132 -17.47 19.93 18.45
C SER A 132 -16.63 18.65 18.37
N SER A 133 -16.56 18.07 17.16
CA SER A 133 -15.64 16.96 16.86
C SER A 133 -14.17 17.31 17.08
N ASP A 134 -13.80 18.56 16.82
CA ASP A 134 -12.43 19.04 16.95
C ASP A 134 -12.04 19.12 18.42
N GLN A 135 -12.95 19.64 19.27
CA GLN A 135 -12.76 19.64 20.72
C GLN A 135 -12.64 18.21 21.26
N ALA A 136 -13.47 17.27 20.79
CA ALA A 136 -13.36 15.86 21.15
C ALA A 136 -12.00 15.26 20.77
N SER A 137 -11.49 15.59 19.59
CA SER A 137 -10.17 15.15 19.12
C SER A 137 -9.04 15.74 19.95
N GLU A 138 -9.09 17.04 20.25
CA GLU A 138 -8.09 17.72 21.08
C GLU A 138 -8.05 17.16 22.50
N GLU A 139 -9.21 16.98 23.16
CA GLU A 139 -9.28 16.40 24.49
C GLU A 139 -8.77 14.96 24.53
N TYR A 140 -9.16 14.14 23.55
CA TYR A 140 -8.68 12.77 23.44
C TYR A 140 -7.15 12.71 23.27
N ARG A 141 -6.60 13.54 22.37
CA ARG A 141 -5.15 13.61 22.10
C ARG A 141 -4.38 14.26 23.25
N ALA A 142 -5.04 14.99 24.15
CA ALA A 142 -4.42 15.56 25.34
C ALA A 142 -4.20 14.53 26.47
N GLN A 143 -4.80 13.34 26.39
CA GLN A 143 -4.58 12.27 27.37
C GLN A 143 -3.08 11.90 27.45
N PRO A 144 -2.50 11.77 28.65
CA PRO A 144 -1.05 11.57 28.81
C PRO A 144 -0.49 10.39 28.01
N LEU A 145 -1.15 9.23 28.08
CA LEU A 145 -0.74 8.02 27.36
C LEU A 145 -0.80 8.20 25.84
N VAL A 146 -1.92 8.71 25.31
CA VAL A 146 -2.11 8.94 23.87
C VAL A 146 -1.08 9.94 23.33
N ARG A 147 -0.88 11.06 24.03
CA ARG A 147 0.08 12.10 23.65
C ARG A 147 1.52 11.58 23.64
N ALA A 148 1.90 10.82 24.67
CA ALA A 148 3.24 10.25 24.77
C ALA A 148 3.48 9.24 23.64
N PHE A 149 2.50 8.38 23.37
CA PHE A 149 2.57 7.39 22.30
C PHE A 149 2.67 8.03 20.91
N ASP A 150 1.84 9.03 20.60
CA ASP A 150 1.90 9.78 19.34
C ASP A 150 3.26 10.46 19.13
N THR A 151 3.89 10.92 20.21
CA THR A 151 5.22 11.53 20.16
C THR A 151 6.28 10.47 19.86
N ALA A 152 6.26 9.34 20.58
CA ALA A 152 7.20 8.25 20.38
C ALA A 152 7.10 7.63 18.97
N LEU A 153 5.88 7.47 18.44
CA LEU A 153 5.66 6.93 17.11
C LEU A 153 6.27 7.79 16.00
N ARG A 154 6.39 9.11 16.18
CA ARG A 154 7.01 9.98 15.16
C ARG A 154 8.48 9.64 14.94
N GLU A 155 9.19 9.24 15.98
CA GLU A 155 10.59 8.81 15.92
C GLU A 155 10.74 7.43 15.26
N LEU A 156 9.69 6.61 15.29
CA LEU A 156 9.67 5.26 14.70
C LEU A 156 9.26 5.25 13.21
N ARG A 157 8.76 6.37 12.66
CA ARG A 157 8.29 6.42 11.26
C ARG A 157 9.46 6.32 10.29
N VAL A 158 9.40 5.32 9.41
CA VAL A 158 10.40 5.08 8.37
C VAL A 158 9.87 5.57 7.01
N PRO A 159 10.69 6.27 6.20
CA PRO A 159 10.35 6.54 4.80
C PRO A 159 9.98 5.27 4.03
N GLY A 160 9.08 5.37 3.06
CA GLY A 160 8.65 4.23 2.22
C GLY A 160 7.36 3.53 2.68
N TYR A 161 6.96 3.67 3.95
CA TYR A 161 5.64 3.24 4.43
C TYR A 161 4.58 4.33 4.26
N ASP A 162 3.34 3.89 4.00
CA ASP A 162 2.19 4.80 3.97
C ASP A 162 2.00 5.48 5.34
N SER A 163 1.57 6.75 5.34
CA SER A 163 1.37 7.53 6.56
C SER A 163 0.38 6.91 7.56
N TRP A 164 -0.46 5.99 7.09
CA TRP A 164 -1.44 5.25 7.89
C TRP A 164 -0.90 3.96 8.49
N PHE A 165 0.28 3.46 8.08
CA PHE A 165 0.85 2.22 8.61
C PHE A 165 1.01 2.26 10.14
N LEU A 166 1.58 3.35 10.66
CA LEU A 166 1.63 3.66 12.10
C LEU A 166 0.83 4.95 12.40
N GLY A 167 -0.26 5.17 11.66
CA GLY A 167 -1.15 6.31 11.79
C GLY A 167 -2.46 5.90 12.45
N PHE A 168 -2.46 5.79 13.78
CA PHE A 168 -3.65 5.38 14.54
C PHE A 168 -4.59 6.55 14.81
N ILE A 169 -5.88 6.32 14.59
CA ILE A 169 -6.93 7.27 14.96
C ILE A 169 -7.21 7.11 16.46
N ASP A 170 -7.32 5.87 16.92
CA ASP A 170 -7.56 5.50 18.31
C ASP A 170 -6.60 4.40 18.78
N PRO A 171 -5.35 4.72 19.17
CA PRO A 171 -4.38 3.72 19.61
C PRO A 171 -4.82 2.88 20.82
N VAL A 172 -5.76 3.37 21.65
CA VAL A 172 -6.34 2.58 22.76
C VAL A 172 -7.01 1.31 22.22
N LEU A 173 -7.81 1.45 21.16
CA LEU A 173 -8.52 0.32 20.54
C LEU A 173 -7.69 -0.36 19.45
N GLU A 174 -6.83 0.38 18.74
CA GLU A 174 -6.07 -0.14 17.61
C GLU A 174 -4.78 -0.84 18.00
N VAL A 175 -4.23 -0.53 19.18
CA VAL A 175 -2.99 -1.12 19.73
C VAL A 175 -3.31 -1.82 21.05
N GLY A 176 -3.77 -1.07 22.06
CA GLY A 176 -3.92 -1.54 23.45
C GLY A 176 -4.94 -2.67 23.63
N ALA A 177 -5.98 -2.73 22.80
CA ALA A 177 -6.98 -3.80 22.87
C ALA A 177 -6.51 -5.14 22.28
N HIS A 178 -5.27 -5.23 21.79
CA HIS A 178 -4.75 -6.40 21.09
C HIS A 178 -3.49 -6.96 21.74
N ARG A 179 -3.35 -8.30 21.71
CA ARG A 179 -2.07 -8.96 21.98
C ARG A 179 -1.07 -8.59 20.88
N ARG A 180 0.21 -8.53 21.25
CA ARG A 180 1.33 -8.19 20.36
C ARG A 180 1.28 -8.94 19.03
N GLU A 181 1.10 -10.25 19.05
CA GLU A 181 1.10 -11.07 17.82
C GLU A 181 -0.09 -10.73 16.91
N CYS A 182 -1.26 -10.48 17.48
CA CYS A 182 -2.45 -10.09 16.72
C CYS A 182 -2.28 -8.70 16.09
N PHE A 183 -1.70 -7.77 16.84
CA PHE A 183 -1.39 -6.43 16.36
C PHE A 183 -0.37 -6.47 15.22
N VAL A 184 0.77 -7.13 15.44
CA VAL A 184 1.85 -7.26 14.45
C VAL A 184 1.32 -7.86 13.14
N ARG A 185 0.61 -9.00 13.21
CA ARG A 185 0.03 -9.64 12.03
C ARG A 185 -0.92 -8.70 11.27
N ARG A 186 -1.74 -7.94 11.99
CA ARG A 186 -2.66 -6.95 11.41
C ARG A 186 -1.90 -5.82 10.71
N GLN A 187 -0.81 -5.32 11.31
CA GLN A 187 -0.03 -4.25 10.73
C GLN A 187 0.80 -4.71 9.54
N VAL A 188 1.41 -5.90 9.57
CA VAL A 188 2.11 -6.46 8.41
C VAL A 188 1.22 -6.48 7.17
N GLY A 189 -0.05 -6.88 7.32
CA GLY A 189 -1.03 -6.83 6.22
C GLY A 189 -1.43 -5.42 5.76
N ARG A 190 -1.10 -4.37 6.52
CA ARG A 190 -1.31 -2.95 6.16
C ARG A 190 -0.04 -2.26 5.67
N ALA A 191 1.10 -2.88 5.86
CA ALA A 191 2.42 -2.27 5.66
C ALA A 191 2.82 -2.24 4.20
N LEU A 192 2.35 -3.22 3.43
CA LEU A 192 2.47 -3.20 2.00
C LEU A 192 1.58 -2.05 1.50
N PRO A 193 2.13 -1.10 0.71
CA PRO A 193 1.30 -0.05 0.13
C PRO A 193 0.10 -0.71 -0.54
N ARG A 194 -1.10 -0.14 -0.42
CA ARG A 194 -2.25 -0.58 -1.22
C ARG A 194 -1.88 -0.38 -2.69
N ARG A 195 -1.29 -1.40 -3.30
CA ARG A 195 -0.88 -1.38 -4.70
C ARG A 195 -2.06 -1.89 -5.48
N ASN A 196 -2.52 -1.11 -6.44
CA ASN A 196 -3.32 -1.67 -7.50
C ASN A 196 -2.39 -2.59 -8.31
N VAL A 197 -2.94 -3.61 -8.96
CA VAL A 197 -2.20 -4.45 -9.89
C VAL A 197 -2.92 -4.52 -11.22
N LEU A 198 -2.14 -4.42 -12.30
CA LEU A 198 -2.56 -4.88 -13.60
C LEU A 198 -1.93 -6.25 -13.84
N THR A 199 -2.76 -7.29 -13.83
CA THR A 199 -2.31 -8.68 -13.90
C THR A 199 -1.85 -9.07 -15.31
N LEU A 200 -1.16 -10.20 -15.44
CA LEU A 200 -0.74 -10.73 -16.76
C LEU A 200 -1.93 -11.02 -17.69
N GLY A 201 -3.07 -11.43 -17.14
CA GLY A 201 -4.32 -11.63 -17.89
C GLY A 201 -5.05 -10.33 -18.24
N GLY A 202 -4.50 -9.16 -17.92
CA GLY A 202 -5.12 -7.87 -18.24
C GLY A 202 -6.26 -7.47 -17.31
N TRP A 203 -6.21 -7.91 -16.04
CA TRP A 203 -7.13 -7.47 -15.00
C TRP A 203 -6.58 -6.29 -14.23
N TRP A 204 -7.31 -5.19 -14.20
CA TRP A 204 -7.07 -4.08 -13.28
C TRP A 204 -7.73 -4.39 -11.94
N CYS A 205 -6.92 -4.52 -10.91
CA CYS A 205 -7.35 -4.89 -9.57
C CYS A 205 -6.93 -3.81 -8.58
N GLU A 206 -7.92 -3.11 -8.03
CA GLU A 206 -7.70 -2.20 -6.90
C GLU A 206 -7.86 -2.96 -5.58
N ASP A 207 -7.15 -2.52 -4.53
CA ASP A 207 -7.21 -3.19 -3.22
C ASP A 207 -8.65 -3.24 -2.67
N GLY A 208 -9.14 -4.46 -2.42
CA GLY A 208 -10.51 -4.73 -1.97
C GLY A 208 -11.59 -4.48 -3.04
N GLY A 209 -11.22 -3.99 -4.23
CA GLY A 209 -12.11 -3.71 -5.34
C GLY A 209 -12.51 -4.95 -6.13
N ARG A 210 -13.40 -4.74 -7.10
CA ARG A 210 -13.72 -5.74 -8.12
C ARG A 210 -12.73 -5.60 -9.27
N GLY A 211 -12.15 -6.71 -9.72
CA GLY A 211 -11.28 -6.71 -10.91
C GLY A 211 -12.03 -6.31 -12.18
N ILE A 212 -11.38 -5.49 -13.02
CA ILE A 212 -11.89 -5.03 -14.31
C ILE A 212 -11.03 -5.63 -15.42
N HIS A 213 -11.62 -6.40 -16.33
CA HIS A 213 -10.87 -7.06 -17.40
C HIS A 213 -10.82 -6.17 -18.65
N GLY A 214 -9.62 -5.74 -19.05
CA GLY A 214 -9.43 -4.76 -20.13
C GLY A 214 -9.88 -5.24 -21.51
N ALA A 215 -9.93 -6.56 -21.74
CA ALA A 215 -10.42 -7.13 -22.99
C ALA A 215 -11.96 -7.17 -23.09
N CYS A 216 -12.69 -6.91 -21.99
CA CYS A 216 -14.14 -6.91 -21.96
C CYS A 216 -14.73 -5.49 -22.05
N HIS A 217 -16.02 -5.38 -22.38
CA HIS A 217 -16.72 -4.09 -22.47
C HIS A 217 -17.12 -3.54 -21.10
N SER A 218 -17.51 -4.42 -20.17
CA SER A 218 -17.80 -4.05 -18.79
C SER A 218 -17.47 -5.20 -17.84
N PRO A 219 -17.20 -4.91 -16.56
CA PRO A 219 -17.14 -5.92 -15.50
C PRO A 219 -18.42 -6.76 -15.41
N LYS A 220 -19.60 -6.18 -15.66
CA LYS A 220 -20.89 -6.90 -15.55
C LYS A 220 -21.08 -7.95 -16.63
N GLU A 221 -20.50 -7.74 -17.80
CA GLU A 221 -20.62 -8.62 -18.96
C GLU A 221 -19.38 -9.49 -19.17
N CYS A 222 -18.36 -9.36 -18.31
CA CYS A 222 -17.16 -10.17 -18.40
C CYS A 222 -17.46 -11.63 -18.05
N PRO A 223 -17.29 -12.59 -18.99
CA PRO A 223 -17.51 -14.01 -18.71
C PRO A 223 -16.32 -14.66 -18.01
N HIS A 224 -15.21 -13.93 -17.87
CA HIS A 224 -13.96 -14.43 -17.33
C HIS A 224 -13.97 -14.33 -15.80
N GLU A 225 -13.31 -15.30 -15.16
CA GLU A 225 -13.10 -15.29 -13.72
C GLU A 225 -11.91 -14.36 -13.39
N PRO A 226 -12.04 -13.42 -12.44
CA PRO A 226 -10.93 -12.56 -12.01
C PRO A 226 -9.76 -13.38 -11.46
N GLU A 227 -8.53 -13.02 -11.83
CA GLU A 227 -7.32 -13.64 -11.27
C GLU A 227 -7.12 -13.34 -9.77
N ILE A 228 -7.70 -12.22 -9.30
CA ILE A 228 -7.75 -11.86 -7.89
C ILE A 228 -9.22 -11.80 -7.46
N PRO A 229 -9.67 -12.62 -6.49
CA PRO A 229 -11.05 -12.62 -6.02
C PRO A 229 -11.50 -11.26 -5.49
N THR A 230 -12.75 -10.88 -5.78
CA THR A 230 -13.32 -9.60 -5.31
C THR A 230 -13.36 -9.55 -3.79
N GLY A 231 -13.02 -8.38 -3.21
CA GLY A 231 -13.08 -8.16 -1.76
C GLY A 231 -11.93 -8.77 -0.97
N GLN A 232 -10.92 -9.35 -1.64
CA GLN A 232 -9.69 -9.79 -1.01
C GLN A 232 -8.61 -8.70 -1.09
N SER A 233 -8.11 -8.26 0.07
CA SER A 233 -6.90 -7.45 0.17
C SER A 233 -5.66 -8.35 0.14
N PHE A 234 -5.33 -8.90 -1.03
CA PHE A 234 -4.16 -9.79 -1.20
C PHE A 234 -3.45 -9.60 -2.54
N VAL A 235 -3.44 -8.38 -3.11
CA VAL A 235 -2.63 -8.08 -4.30
C VAL A 235 -1.18 -8.55 -4.13
N ASP A 236 -0.64 -8.47 -2.91
CA ASP A 236 0.69 -8.97 -2.58
C ASP A 236 0.83 -10.49 -2.68
N ALA A 237 -0.22 -11.26 -2.34
CA ALA A 237 -0.19 -12.71 -2.53
C ALA A 237 -0.10 -13.06 -4.01
N TYR A 238 -0.89 -12.39 -4.84
CA TYR A 238 -0.78 -12.53 -6.29
C TYR A 238 0.64 -12.22 -6.78
N LEU A 239 1.22 -11.08 -6.36
CA LEU A 239 2.59 -10.69 -6.76
C LEU A 239 3.67 -11.68 -6.29
N ARG A 240 3.46 -12.38 -5.16
CA ARG A 240 4.36 -13.43 -4.69
C ARG A 240 4.24 -14.72 -5.51
N ASP A 241 3.04 -15.02 -6.01
CA ASP A 241 2.72 -16.28 -6.69
C ASP A 241 2.93 -16.23 -8.22
N VAL A 242 3.11 -15.05 -8.81
CA VAL A 242 3.47 -14.94 -10.24
C VAL A 242 4.83 -15.63 -10.52
N PRO A 243 5.05 -16.17 -11.73
CA PRO A 243 6.33 -16.77 -12.10
C PRO A 243 7.53 -15.81 -11.91
N GLU A 244 8.71 -16.38 -11.63
CA GLU A 244 9.90 -15.58 -11.26
C GLU A 244 10.43 -14.68 -12.38
N ASP A 245 10.15 -15.03 -13.64
CA ASP A 245 10.57 -14.27 -14.82
C ASP A 245 9.60 -13.13 -15.17
N VAL A 246 8.42 -13.08 -14.53
CA VAL A 246 7.46 -11.99 -14.72
C VAL A 246 8.07 -10.67 -14.28
N LEU A 247 7.99 -9.67 -15.15
CA LEU A 247 8.43 -8.32 -14.85
C LEU A 247 7.34 -7.60 -14.08
N LEU A 248 7.69 -7.16 -12.87
CA LEU A 248 6.86 -6.27 -12.06
C LEU A 248 7.34 -4.84 -12.28
N VAL A 249 6.43 -3.92 -12.59
CA VAL A 249 6.77 -2.52 -12.88
C VAL A 249 5.85 -1.58 -12.11
N ASN A 250 6.43 -0.77 -11.22
CA ASN A 250 5.70 0.22 -10.45
C ASN A 250 5.50 1.51 -11.26
N LEU A 251 4.24 1.87 -11.45
CA LEU A 251 3.82 3.06 -12.17
C LEU A 251 3.06 4.01 -11.24
N ARG A 252 3.20 5.30 -11.55
CA ARG A 252 2.32 6.35 -11.06
C ARG A 252 1.47 6.85 -12.22
N CYS A 253 0.16 6.68 -12.10
CA CYS A 253 -0.83 7.17 -13.04
C CYS A 253 -1.34 8.55 -12.62
N HIS A 254 -1.55 9.41 -13.61
CA HIS A 254 -2.43 10.57 -13.48
C HIS A 254 -3.86 10.09 -13.75
N VAL A 255 -4.77 10.47 -12.85
CA VAL A 255 -6.17 10.07 -12.78
C VAL A 255 -7.01 11.31 -12.50
#